data_AF-X1N6C1-F1
#
_entry.id   AF-X1N6C1-F1
#
_cell.length_a   1.000
_cell.length_b   1.000
_cell.length_c   1.000
_cell.angle_alpha   90.00
_cell.angle_beta   90.00
_cell.angle_gamma   90.00
#
_symmetry.space_group_name_H-M   'P 1'
#
loop_
_entity.id
_entity.type
_entity.pdbx_description
1 polymer ?
#
loop_
_entity_poly.entity_id
_entity_poly.type
_entity_poly.pdbx_seq_one_letter_code
_entity_poly.pdbx_strand_id
1 'polypeptide(L)'
;QGTKVSRGFTQVNPYRLWGIHQDCKDNFRPCFLCDPTDEPAYIMLVGAGNYKTPQDFVKEALATGISKRIPFIPKDLELGKTVIYLAHPKACEVKEPVALQQAMAIVDEAQTNQPRLLETEKTTKALGIFCAFIPKKVEKLIWESDATPEEMEKLEKRNITPVIVPDGDKDHS
;
A
#
# COMPACT_ATOMS: atom_id res chain seq x y z
N GLN A 1 -19.11 1.32 -3.66
CA GLN A 1 -18.58 0.91 -2.34
C GLN A 1 -17.08 1.16 -2.36
N GLY A 2 -16.51 1.82 -1.33
CA GLY A 2 -15.07 2.05 -1.25
C GLY A 2 -14.34 0.87 -0.62
N THR A 3 -13.21 0.45 -1.20
CA THR A 3 -12.34 -0.59 -0.62
C THR A 3 -11.53 0.00 0.53
N LYS A 4 -11.74 -0.49 1.76
CA LYS A 4 -10.95 -0.07 2.91
C LYS A 4 -9.59 -0.77 2.88
N VAL A 5 -8.54 -0.04 2.53
CA VAL A 5 -7.17 -0.56 2.52
C VAL A 5 -6.61 -0.61 3.93
N SER A 6 -6.11 -1.77 4.36
CA SER A 6 -5.50 -1.97 5.67
C SER A 6 -3.96 -2.06 5.59
N ARG A 7 -3.27 -2.08 6.73
CA ARG A 7 -1.81 -2.35 6.76
C ARG A 7 -1.46 -3.78 6.34
N GLY A 8 -2.40 -4.72 6.46
CA GLY A 8 -2.26 -6.09 5.98
C GLY A 8 -2.78 -6.24 4.55
N PHE A 9 -2.78 -7.48 4.07
CA PHE A 9 -3.32 -7.82 2.76
C PHE A 9 -4.82 -7.59 2.70
N THR A 10 -5.25 -6.78 1.73
CA THR A 10 -6.66 -6.60 1.37
C THR A 10 -6.84 -7.17 -0.02
N GLN A 11 -7.63 -8.24 -0.16
CA GLN A 11 -7.85 -8.86 -1.47
C GLN A 11 -8.69 -7.93 -2.35
N VAL A 12 -8.28 -7.79 -3.59
CA VAL A 12 -8.94 -6.97 -4.61
C VAL A 12 -8.90 -7.67 -5.95
N ASN A 13 -9.77 -7.28 -6.86
CA ASN A 13 -9.62 -7.58 -8.28
C ASN A 13 -9.33 -6.24 -8.98
N PRO A 14 -8.11 -6.04 -9.51
CA PRO A 14 -7.68 -4.73 -10.00
C PRO A 14 -8.46 -4.30 -11.25
N TYR A 15 -8.72 -5.24 -12.16
CA TYR A 15 -9.53 -4.98 -13.36
C TYR A 15 -10.95 -4.50 -13.00
N ARG A 16 -11.61 -5.14 -12.02
CA ARG A 16 -12.95 -4.74 -11.58
C ARG A 16 -12.96 -3.47 -10.75
N LEU A 17 -11.86 -3.15 -10.06
CA LEU A 17 -11.81 -2.02 -9.13
C LEU A 17 -11.51 -0.70 -9.85
N TRP A 18 -10.62 -0.70 -10.84
CA TRP A 18 -10.24 0.53 -11.56
C TRP A 18 -10.19 0.41 -13.08
N GLY A 19 -10.45 -0.77 -13.65
CA GLY A 19 -10.46 -0.95 -15.11
C GLY A 19 -9.09 -0.75 -15.75
N ILE A 20 -9.08 -0.55 -17.07
CA ILE A 20 -7.86 -0.27 -17.84
C ILE A 20 -7.54 1.22 -17.74
N HIS A 21 -6.38 1.56 -17.19
CA HIS A 21 -5.94 2.95 -17.11
C HIS A 21 -5.55 3.47 -18.50
N GLN A 22 -6.22 4.53 -18.95
CA GLN A 22 -5.95 5.21 -20.23
C GLN A 22 -4.87 6.30 -20.04
N ASP A 23 -4.14 6.63 -21.10
CA ASP A 23 -3.15 7.73 -21.14
C ASP A 23 -1.99 7.63 -20.12
N CYS A 24 -1.60 6.39 -19.82
CA CYS A 24 -0.45 6.01 -19.01
C CYS A 24 0.86 6.59 -19.60
N LYS A 25 1.49 7.56 -18.90
CA LYS A 25 2.79 8.15 -19.29
C LYS A 25 4.01 7.40 -18.73
N ASP A 26 3.78 6.28 -18.05
CA ASP A 26 4.85 5.49 -17.45
C ASP A 26 5.66 4.76 -18.53
N ASN A 27 6.98 4.85 -18.42
CA ASN A 27 7.91 4.19 -19.33
C ASN A 27 8.18 2.72 -18.98
N PHE A 28 7.64 2.21 -17.87
CA PHE A 28 7.81 0.82 -17.43
C PHE A 28 6.65 -0.04 -17.94
N ARG A 29 6.98 -1.01 -18.81
CA ARG A 29 6.03 -2.01 -19.33
C ARG A 29 6.43 -3.43 -18.87
N PRO A 30 5.46 -4.28 -18.50
CA PRO A 30 4.03 -4.01 -18.36
C PRO A 30 3.73 -3.15 -17.12
N CYS A 31 2.79 -2.21 -17.22
CA CYS A 31 2.35 -1.42 -16.08
C CYS A 31 1.14 -2.11 -15.45
N PHE A 32 1.28 -2.62 -14.22
CA PHE A 32 0.22 -3.36 -13.53
C PHE A 32 -1.06 -2.55 -13.27
N LEU A 33 -1.01 -1.22 -13.35
CA LEU A 33 -2.18 -0.34 -13.31
C LEU A 33 -2.82 -0.14 -14.68
N CYS A 34 -2.02 -0.14 -15.74
CA CYS A 34 -2.48 0.10 -17.12
C CYS A 34 -3.00 -1.18 -17.76
N ASP A 35 -2.42 -2.33 -17.41
CA ASP A 35 -2.81 -3.64 -17.90
C ASP A 35 -3.20 -4.57 -16.72
N PRO A 36 -4.21 -4.24 -15.89
CA PRO A 36 -4.57 -5.08 -14.76
C PRO A 36 -5.27 -6.35 -15.22
N THR A 37 -4.91 -7.49 -14.61
CA THR A 37 -5.54 -8.78 -14.88
C THR A 37 -6.89 -8.92 -14.15
N ASP A 38 -7.82 -9.69 -14.71
CA ASP A 38 -9.06 -10.10 -14.01
C ASP A 38 -8.78 -11.27 -13.05
N GLU A 39 -7.74 -11.14 -12.24
CA GLU A 39 -7.29 -12.13 -11.27
C GLU A 39 -7.24 -11.53 -9.86
N PRO A 40 -7.34 -12.34 -8.80
CA PRO A 40 -7.14 -11.86 -7.43
C PRO A 40 -5.75 -11.26 -7.26
N ALA A 41 -5.71 -10.06 -6.68
CA ALA A 41 -4.52 -9.37 -6.27
C ALA A 41 -4.68 -8.88 -4.82
N TYR A 42 -3.63 -8.32 -4.25
CA TYR A 42 -3.72 -7.71 -2.92
C TYR A 42 -3.23 -6.27 -2.91
N ILE A 43 -3.82 -5.47 -2.03
CA ILE A 43 -3.37 -4.12 -1.72
C ILE A 43 -3.01 -4.00 -0.24
N MET A 44 -1.91 -3.30 0.06
CA MET A 44 -1.44 -3.03 1.41
C MET A 44 -1.12 -1.55 1.61
N LEU A 45 -1.49 -1.01 2.77
CA LEU A 45 -1.18 0.36 3.15
C LEU A 45 0.21 0.45 3.79
N VAL A 46 1.07 1.27 3.20
CA VAL A 46 2.28 1.80 3.84
C VAL A 46 1.88 3.02 4.67
N GLY A 47 2.21 2.97 5.96
CA GLY A 47 1.77 3.97 6.92
C GLY A 47 2.67 5.20 6.93
N ALA A 48 2.04 6.38 6.93
CA ALA A 48 2.73 7.68 6.94
C ALA A 48 3.55 7.96 8.22
N GLY A 49 3.39 7.13 9.26
CA GLY A 49 4.14 7.24 10.51
C GLY A 49 5.57 6.72 10.41
N ASN A 50 5.81 5.68 9.61
CA ASN A 50 7.15 5.13 9.40
C ASN A 50 7.81 5.71 8.14
N TYR A 51 7.02 5.95 7.10
CA TYR A 51 7.49 6.52 5.84
C TYR A 51 6.71 7.79 5.55
N LYS A 52 7.36 8.95 5.63
CA LYS A 52 6.67 10.24 5.46
C LYS A 52 6.11 10.40 4.05
N THR A 53 6.81 9.85 3.07
CA THR A 53 6.46 9.86 1.65
C THR A 53 6.56 8.44 1.06
N PRO A 54 5.82 8.15 -0.04
CA PRO A 54 5.99 6.91 -0.77
C PRO A 54 7.43 6.69 -1.27
N GLN A 55 8.12 7.77 -1.64
CA GLN A 55 9.49 7.73 -2.14
C GLN A 55 10.49 7.22 -1.09
N ASP A 56 10.28 7.55 0.18
CA ASP A 56 11.11 7.03 1.28
C ASP A 56 11.05 5.50 1.32
N PHE A 57 9.85 4.94 1.18
CA PHE A 57 9.63 3.50 1.14
C PHE A 57 10.26 2.85 -0.10
N VAL A 58 10.06 3.44 -1.28
CA VAL A 58 10.63 2.90 -2.54
C VAL A 58 12.14 2.87 -2.47
N LYS A 59 12.78 3.91 -1.94
CA LYS A 59 14.24 3.99 -1.82
C LYS A 59 14.80 2.87 -0.95
N GLU A 60 14.19 2.62 0.20
CA GLU A 60 14.55 1.50 1.08
C GLU A 60 14.29 0.15 0.40
N ALA A 61 13.10 -0.01 -0.18
CA ALA A 61 12.70 -1.24 -0.84
C ALA A 61 13.62 -1.64 -2.01
N LEU A 62 14.14 -0.65 -2.75
CA LEU A 62 15.12 -0.89 -3.82
C LEU A 62 16.50 -1.29 -3.28
N ALA A 63 16.87 -0.82 -2.09
CA ALA A 63 18.18 -1.08 -1.50
C ALA A 63 18.23 -2.46 -0.81
N THR A 64 17.16 -2.83 -0.10
CA THR A 64 17.17 -4.01 0.80
C THR A 64 16.00 -4.98 0.58
N GLY A 65 15.08 -4.65 -0.33
CA GLY A 65 13.83 -5.38 -0.49
C GLY A 65 12.71 -4.85 0.40
N ILE A 66 11.50 -5.38 0.22
CA ILE A 66 10.31 -4.93 0.94
C ILE A 66 10.24 -5.59 2.31
N SER A 67 10.47 -4.81 3.36
CA SER A 67 10.25 -5.23 4.74
C SER A 67 8.96 -4.60 5.29
N LYS A 68 8.05 -5.41 5.82
CA LYS A 68 6.78 -4.93 6.35
C LYS A 68 6.23 -5.85 7.44
N ARG A 69 5.88 -5.26 8.59
CA ARG A 69 5.06 -5.94 9.61
C ARG A 69 3.63 -6.10 9.11
N ILE A 70 3.22 -7.35 8.95
CA ILE A 70 1.88 -7.76 8.50
C ILE A 70 1.29 -8.76 9.50
N PRO A 71 -0.04 -8.79 9.68
CA PRO A 71 -0.67 -9.68 10.64
C PRO A 71 -0.66 -11.15 10.20
N PHE A 72 -0.76 -11.40 8.89
CA PHE A 72 -0.71 -12.75 8.31
C PHE A 72 -0.35 -12.68 6.83
N ILE A 73 0.08 -13.82 6.27
CA ILE A 73 0.30 -14.01 4.84
C ILE A 73 -0.87 -14.84 4.28
N PRO A 74 -1.65 -14.35 3.29
CA PRO A 74 -2.79 -15.05 2.71
C PRO A 74 -2.43 -16.46 2.20
N LYS A 75 -3.32 -17.43 2.39
CA LYS A 75 -3.07 -18.83 1.99
C LYS A 75 -3.02 -19.00 0.47
N ASP A 76 -3.75 -18.16 -0.24
CA ASP A 76 -3.92 -18.08 -1.68
C ASP A 76 -2.91 -17.13 -2.37
N LEU A 77 -1.93 -16.61 -1.62
CA LEU A 77 -0.82 -15.84 -2.21
C LEU A 77 0.11 -16.78 -3.00
N GLU A 78 0.12 -16.67 -4.32
CA GLU A 78 1.02 -17.40 -5.20
C GLU A 78 2.26 -16.56 -5.56
N LEU A 79 3.41 -16.94 -5.01
CA LEU A 79 4.69 -16.28 -5.33
C LEU A 79 5.02 -16.43 -6.81
N GLY A 80 5.52 -15.34 -7.41
CA GLY A 80 5.84 -15.28 -8.83
C GLY A 80 4.65 -15.03 -9.76
N LYS A 81 3.42 -14.96 -9.23
CA LYS A 81 2.20 -14.72 -10.01
C LYS A 81 1.34 -13.59 -9.46
N THR A 82 0.99 -13.64 -8.18
CA THR A 82 0.03 -12.70 -7.60
C THR A 82 0.62 -11.29 -7.52
N VAL A 83 -0.10 -10.30 -8.04
CA VAL A 83 0.31 -8.89 -7.96
C VAL A 83 -0.03 -8.32 -6.58
N ILE A 84 0.93 -7.60 -6.00
CA ILE A 84 0.76 -6.83 -4.77
C ILE A 84 0.88 -5.35 -5.09
N TYR A 85 -0.13 -4.59 -4.70
CA TYR A 85 -0.18 -3.13 -4.77
C TYR A 85 0.15 -2.53 -3.41
N LEU A 86 0.99 -1.50 -3.40
CA LEU A 86 1.27 -0.69 -2.22
C LEU A 86 0.58 0.67 -2.36
N ALA A 87 -0.17 1.01 -1.32
CA ALA A 87 -0.84 2.30 -1.21
C ALA A 87 -0.21 3.14 -0.10
N HIS A 88 -0.28 4.46 -0.23
CA HIS A 88 0.17 5.39 0.79
C HIS A 88 -0.81 6.57 0.89
N PRO A 89 -1.10 7.12 2.10
CA PRO A 89 -2.03 8.23 2.28
C PRO A 89 -1.65 9.53 1.56
N LYS A 90 -0.42 9.62 1.05
CA LYS A 90 0.14 10.78 0.35
C LYS A 90 0.71 10.42 -1.03
N ALA A 91 0.15 9.41 -1.68
CA ALA A 91 0.65 8.94 -2.98
C ALA A 91 0.17 9.83 -4.14
N CYS A 92 -1.10 10.21 -4.15
CA CYS A 92 -1.68 10.98 -5.25
C CYS A 92 -1.73 12.46 -4.92
N GLU A 93 -1.48 13.30 -5.93
CA GLU A 93 -1.82 14.73 -5.87
C GLU A 93 -3.25 14.90 -6.37
N VAL A 94 -4.09 15.45 -5.52
CA VAL A 94 -5.48 15.78 -5.85
C VAL A 94 -5.58 17.29 -5.88
N LYS A 95 -5.99 17.81 -7.03
CA LYS A 95 -6.39 19.20 -7.16
C LYS A 95 -7.82 19.32 -6.68
N GLU A 96 -8.03 20.06 -5.60
CA GLU A 96 -9.39 20.35 -5.16
C GLU A 96 -10.01 21.41 -6.08
N PRO A 97 -11.16 21.12 -6.72
CA PRO A 97 -11.84 22.11 -7.52
C PRO A 97 -12.34 23.25 -6.63
N VAL A 98 -12.15 24.48 -7.11
CA VAL A 98 -12.44 25.74 -6.38
C VAL A 98 -13.87 25.77 -5.81
N ALA A 99 -14.84 25.19 -6.51
CA ALA A 99 -16.24 25.11 -6.07
C ALA A 99 -16.43 24.29 -4.77
N LEU A 100 -15.64 23.24 -4.56
CA LEU A 100 -15.72 22.42 -3.34
C LEU A 100 -15.11 23.17 -2.15
N GLN A 101 -14.05 23.95 -2.40
CA GLN A 101 -13.44 24.82 -1.40
C GLN A 101 -14.37 25.96 -0.99
N GLN A 102 -15.07 26.56 -1.96
CA GLN A 102 -16.11 27.56 -1.69
C GLN A 102 -17.24 26.98 -0.83
N ALA A 103 -17.74 25.79 -1.15
CA ALA A 103 -18.78 25.14 -0.36
C ALA A 103 -18.32 24.85 1.09
N MET A 104 -17.09 24.39 1.29
CA MET A 104 -16.53 24.18 2.63
C MET A 104 -16.28 25.50 3.37
N ALA A 105 -15.81 26.55 2.67
CA ALA A 105 -15.60 27.87 3.23
C ALA A 105 -16.91 28.53 3.70
N ILE A 106 -18.01 28.37 2.95
CA ILE A 106 -19.34 28.88 3.35
C ILE A 106 -19.82 28.22 4.65
N VAL A 107 -19.51 26.93 4.85
CA VAL A 107 -19.85 26.21 6.09
C VAL A 107 -19.03 26.73 7.29
N ASP A 108 -17.75 27.07 7.08
CA ASP A 108 -16.87 27.65 8.12
C ASP A 108 -17.16 29.15 8.38
N GLU A 109 -17.54 29.92 7.36
CA GLU A 109 -17.83 31.37 7.44
C GLU A 109 -19.10 31.68 8.24
N ALA A 110 -20.00 30.71 8.44
CA ALA A 110 -21.10 30.83 9.40
C ALA A 110 -20.61 31.09 10.86
N GLN A 111 -19.30 30.97 11.13
CA GLN A 111 -18.69 31.25 12.43
C GLN A 111 -17.74 32.47 12.46
N THR A 112 -17.29 33.04 11.33
CA THR A 112 -16.38 34.20 11.33
C THR A 112 -16.58 35.16 10.16
N ASN A 113 -16.92 36.43 10.45
CA ASN A 113 -17.19 37.52 9.49
C ASN A 113 -15.92 38.13 8.85
N GLN A 114 -15.15 37.37 8.06
CA GLN A 114 -14.08 37.97 7.24
C GLN A 114 -13.98 37.30 5.85
N PRO A 115 -14.15 38.04 4.74
CA PRO A 115 -13.99 37.49 3.41
C PRO A 115 -12.50 37.26 3.12
N ARG A 116 -12.12 36.01 2.79
CA ARG A 116 -10.76 35.69 2.32
C ARG A 116 -10.72 35.66 0.79
N LEU A 117 -9.69 36.31 0.23
CA LEU A 117 -9.30 36.21 -1.18
C LEU A 117 -9.13 34.72 -1.56
N LEU A 118 -9.95 34.26 -2.49
CA LEU A 118 -10.17 32.85 -2.79
C LEU A 118 -9.50 32.48 -4.12
N GLU A 119 -8.18 32.59 -4.23
CA GLU A 119 -7.48 32.15 -5.47
C GLU A 119 -6.10 31.55 -5.21
N THR A 120 -6.05 30.23 -5.08
CA THR A 120 -4.97 29.39 -5.61
C THR A 120 -5.45 27.94 -5.60
N GLU A 121 -5.29 27.20 -6.71
CA GLU A 121 -5.54 25.75 -6.73
C GLU A 121 -4.74 25.10 -5.58
N LYS A 122 -5.45 24.55 -4.58
CA LYS A 122 -4.79 23.85 -3.48
C LYS A 122 -4.57 22.40 -3.91
N THR A 123 -3.31 22.05 -4.14
CA THR A 123 -2.92 20.66 -4.34
C THR A 123 -2.80 19.98 -2.97
N THR A 124 -3.66 19.02 -2.70
CA THR A 124 -3.57 18.17 -1.50
C THR A 124 -3.05 16.78 -1.88
N LYS A 125 -2.49 16.08 -0.89
CA LYS A 125 -2.02 14.69 -1.07
C LYS A 125 -3.10 13.75 -0.57
N ALA A 126 -3.41 12.71 -1.34
CA ALA A 126 -4.43 11.74 -1.01
C ALA A 126 -3.90 10.29 -1.07
N LEU A 127 -4.72 9.38 -0.53
CA LEU A 127 -4.50 7.95 -0.62
C LEU A 127 -4.45 7.52 -2.08
N GLY A 128 -3.42 6.75 -2.42
CA GLY A 128 -3.29 6.18 -3.76
C GLY A 128 -2.27 5.06 -3.79
N ILE A 129 -2.29 4.31 -4.89
CA ILE A 129 -1.32 3.28 -5.20
C ILE A 129 -0.06 3.97 -5.76
N PHE A 130 1.10 3.61 -5.24
CA PHE A 130 2.38 4.18 -5.69
C PHE A 130 3.36 3.13 -6.20
N CYS A 131 3.11 1.85 -5.94
CA CYS A 131 3.97 0.76 -6.37
C CYS A 131 3.15 -0.52 -6.54
N ALA A 132 3.53 -1.34 -7.51
CA ALA A 132 2.98 -2.66 -7.75
C ALA A 132 4.12 -3.62 -8.10
N PHE A 133 4.08 -4.84 -7.58
CA PHE A 133 5.12 -5.84 -7.81
C PHE A 133 4.59 -7.26 -7.65
N ILE A 134 5.36 -8.23 -8.14
CA ILE A 134 5.11 -9.66 -7.95
C ILE A 134 6.19 -10.21 -7.01
N PRO A 135 5.84 -10.71 -5.81
CA PRO A 135 6.83 -11.22 -4.87
C PRO A 135 7.41 -12.54 -5.38
N LYS A 136 8.74 -12.66 -5.38
CA LYS A 136 9.44 -13.91 -5.77
C LYS A 136 9.81 -14.79 -4.59
N LYS A 137 10.10 -14.17 -3.45
CA LYS A 137 10.48 -14.80 -2.18
C LYS A 137 9.80 -14.05 -1.05
N VAL A 138 9.42 -14.76 0.00
CA VAL A 138 8.91 -14.17 1.24
C VAL A 138 9.67 -14.76 2.41
N GLU A 139 10.14 -13.89 3.29
CA GLU A 139 10.77 -14.26 4.55
C GLU A 139 9.81 -13.88 5.69
N LYS A 140 9.62 -14.79 6.64
CA LYS A 140 8.77 -14.56 7.82
C LYS A 140 9.63 -14.66 9.07
N LEU A 141 9.71 -13.57 9.82
CA LEU A 141 10.30 -13.58 11.15
C LEU A 141 9.41 -14.40 12.10
N ILE A 142 10.01 -15.30 12.86
CA ILE A 142 9.34 -16.16 13.85
C ILE A 142 10.17 -16.13 15.13
N TRP A 143 9.49 -15.98 16.26
CA TRP A 143 10.14 -16.07 17.56
C TRP A 143 10.64 -17.47 17.83
N GLU A 144 11.76 -17.61 18.54
CA GLU A 144 12.35 -18.89 18.89
C GLU A 144 11.34 -19.82 19.59
N SER A 145 10.53 -19.26 20.50
CA SER A 145 9.44 -19.96 21.17
C SER A 145 8.32 -20.47 20.25
N ASP A 146 8.08 -19.81 19.11
CA ASP A 146 7.04 -20.15 18.14
C ASP A 146 7.56 -21.06 16.99
N ALA A 147 8.88 -21.27 16.91
CA ALA A 147 9.56 -22.00 15.84
C ALA A 147 9.43 -23.53 15.96
N THR A 148 8.20 -24.03 16.07
CA THR A 148 7.91 -25.46 16.12
C THR A 148 8.14 -26.14 14.77
N PRO A 149 8.54 -27.43 14.71
CA PRO A 149 8.74 -28.15 13.45
C PRO A 149 7.51 -28.12 12.52
N GLU A 150 6.30 -28.17 13.09
CA GLU A 150 5.05 -28.13 12.33
C GLU A 150 4.82 -26.78 11.63
N GLU A 151 5.08 -25.66 12.31
CA GLU A 151 4.92 -24.34 11.70
C GLU A 151 6.02 -24.08 10.64
N MET A 152 7.24 -24.59 10.86
CA MET A 152 8.33 -24.51 9.88
C MET A 152 7.97 -25.27 8.59
N GLU A 153 7.51 -26.51 8.71
CA GLU A 153 7.11 -27.33 7.56
C GLU A 153 5.95 -26.67 6.78
N LYS A 154 5.00 -26.04 7.49
CA LYS A 154 3.88 -25.33 6.87
C LYS A 154 4.31 -24.08 6.08
N LEU A 155 5.35 -23.39 6.53
CA LEU A 155 5.90 -22.24 5.81
C LEU A 155 6.71 -22.68 4.60
N GLU A 156 7.52 -23.73 4.74
CA GLU A 156 8.29 -24.32 3.64
C GLU A 156 7.37 -24.83 2.52
N LYS A 157 6.27 -25.52 2.86
CA LYS A 157 5.24 -25.95 1.89
C LYS A 157 4.64 -24.79 1.08
N ARG A 158 4.70 -23.57 1.61
CA ARG A 158 4.22 -22.34 0.96
C ARG A 158 5.35 -21.53 0.32
N ASN A 159 6.57 -22.08 0.27
CA ASN A 159 7.78 -21.41 -0.21
C ASN A 159 8.08 -20.09 0.54
N ILE A 160 7.75 -20.06 1.84
CA ILE A 160 8.07 -18.96 2.75
C ILE A 160 9.28 -19.39 3.59
N THR A 161 10.35 -18.62 3.57
CA THR A 161 11.54 -18.89 4.37
C THR A 161 11.33 -18.36 5.80
N PRO A 162 11.29 -19.23 6.82
CA PRO A 162 11.27 -18.79 8.20
C PRO A 162 12.64 -18.22 8.61
N VAL A 163 12.63 -17.11 9.36
CA VAL A 163 13.83 -16.51 9.96
C VAL A 163 13.59 -16.45 11.45
N ILE A 164 14.37 -17.22 12.21
CA ILE A 164 14.20 -17.34 13.66
C ILE A 164 14.86 -16.14 14.34
N VAL A 165 14.12 -15.48 15.22
CA VAL A 165 14.57 -14.33 16.02
C VAL A 165 14.52 -14.72 17.50
N PRO A 166 15.56 -14.40 18.30
CA PRO A 166 15.56 -14.68 19.74
C PRO A 166 14.37 -14.03 20.44
N ASP A 167 13.79 -14.72 21.41
CA ASP A 167 12.71 -14.16 22.22
C ASP A 167 13.18 -12.89 22.96
N GLY A 168 12.39 -11.83 22.90
CA GLY A 168 12.69 -10.57 23.62
C GLY A 168 13.71 -9.66 22.94
N ASP A 169 14.03 -9.89 21.67
CA ASP A 169 14.78 -8.94 20.86
C ASP A 169 14.06 -7.58 20.78
N LYS A 170 14.74 -6.53 21.25
CA LYS A 170 14.22 -5.16 21.31
C LYS A 170 14.02 -4.53 19.94
N ASP A 171 14.74 -5.01 18.93
CA ASP A 171 14.63 -4.48 17.57
C ASP A 171 13.39 -5.04 16.84
N HIS A 172 12.80 -6.12 17.38
CA HIS A 172 11.72 -6.87 16.74
C HIS A 172 10.43 -6.96 17.59
N SER A 173 10.40 -6.37 18.79
CA SER A 173 9.22 -6.26 19.67
C SER A 173 8.17 -5.25 19.17
#